data_AF-A0A8C9FY80-F1
#
_entry.id   AF-A0A8C9FY80-F1
#
_cell.length_a   1.000
_cell.length_b   1.000
_cell.length_c   1.000
_cell.angle_alpha   90.00
_cell.angle_beta   90.00
_cell.angle_gamma   90.00
#
_symmetry.space_group_name_H-M   'P 1'
#
loop_
_entity.id
_entity.type
_entity.pdbx_description
1 polymer ?
#
loop_
_entity_poly.entity_id
_entity_poly.type
_entity_poly.pdbx_seq_one_letter_code
_entity_poly.pdbx_strand_id
1 'polypeptide(L)'
;LCKKQCLLLFSLKIVKGIPLYRFTVPREAFASPIDVGDNYCFCTDEVISQNCTLAGVLDISSCKAGRPVYISLPHFLHASESILHDVEGLSPNEEEHETFLDVEPCLATLPVARRLQLENLRGSFPPNEVFAYLPFTDVFIALFQSAVIGDEKAEMFRNKVTGRVQLLGVVQMALIIAGSVLFLAFMGSYFICRTKKLK
;
A
#
# COMPACT_ATOMS: atom_id res chain seq x y z
N LEU A 1 -6.56 4.49 -10.91
CA LEU A 1 -7.05 5.47 -9.91
C LEU A 1 -7.13 6.90 -10.43
N CYS A 2 -6.41 7.33 -11.48
CA CYS A 2 -6.47 8.73 -11.99
C CYS A 2 -6.20 9.84 -10.97
N LYS A 3 -5.72 9.46 -9.79
CA LYS A 3 -5.25 10.24 -8.65
C LYS A 3 -3.95 9.60 -8.17
N LYS A 4 -3.06 10.39 -7.58
CA LYS A 4 -1.90 9.87 -6.84
C LYS A 4 -2.39 9.28 -5.52
N GLN A 5 -2.11 8.00 -5.30
CA GLN A 5 -2.46 7.31 -4.07
C GLN A 5 -1.19 6.99 -3.27
N CYS A 6 -1.14 7.47 -2.03
CA CYS A 6 -0.11 7.07 -1.08
C CYS A 6 -0.49 5.71 -0.48
N LEU A 7 0.48 4.82 -0.40
CA LEU A 7 0.35 3.55 0.32
C LEU A 7 0.99 3.70 1.68
N LEU A 8 0.37 3.12 2.71
CA LEU A 8 0.89 3.16 4.07
C LEU A 8 1.51 1.81 4.43
N LEU A 9 2.58 1.84 5.23
CA LEU A 9 3.18 0.63 5.76
C LEU A 9 2.20 -0.04 6.72
N PHE A 10 1.80 -1.27 6.41
CA PHE A 10 0.87 -2.04 7.20
C PHE A 10 1.57 -3.07 8.08
N SER A 11 2.44 -3.92 7.50
CA SER A 11 3.08 -5.01 8.24
C SER A 11 4.36 -5.54 7.60
N LEU A 12 5.08 -6.38 8.34
CA LEU A 12 6.19 -7.18 7.81
C LEU A 12 5.67 -8.52 7.29
N LYS A 13 6.12 -8.92 6.09
CA LYS A 13 5.76 -10.19 5.47
C LYS A 13 6.99 -10.93 4.97
N ILE A 14 6.94 -12.25 4.97
CA ILE A 14 7.99 -13.09 4.39
C ILE A 14 7.38 -13.83 3.21
N VAL A 15 7.91 -13.56 2.02
CA VAL A 15 7.47 -14.25 0.79
C VAL A 15 8.69 -14.92 0.18
N LYS A 16 8.61 -16.24 -0.01
CA LYS A 16 9.72 -17.05 -0.56
C LYS A 16 11.06 -16.81 0.17
N GLY A 17 10.99 -16.67 1.50
CA GLY A 17 12.17 -16.44 2.36
C GLY A 17 12.78 -15.04 2.26
N ILE A 18 12.10 -14.09 1.62
CA ILE A 18 12.54 -12.68 1.53
C ILE A 18 11.68 -11.86 2.51
N PRO A 19 12.27 -11.12 3.46
CA PRO A 19 11.54 -10.20 4.32
C PRO A 19 11.14 -8.94 3.55
N LEU A 20 9.88 -8.56 3.67
CA LEU A 20 9.24 -7.50 2.88
C LEU A 20 8.41 -6.59 3.79
N TYR A 21 8.29 -5.34 3.35
CA TYR A 21 7.36 -4.36 3.90
C TYR A 21 6.09 -4.39 3.06
N ARG A 22 4.97 -4.70 3.70
CA ARG A 22 3.65 -4.66 3.08
C ARG A 22 3.09 -3.26 3.18
N PHE A 23 2.87 -2.66 2.02
CA PHE A 23 2.18 -1.38 1.88
C PHE A 23 0.77 -1.60 1.36
N THR A 24 -0.22 -0.94 1.95
CA THR A 24 -1.64 -1.08 1.57
C THR A 24 -2.27 0.26 1.28
N VAL A 25 -3.39 0.25 0.56
CA VAL A 25 -4.17 1.48 0.33
C VAL A 25 -4.96 1.78 1.60
N PRO A 26 -4.72 2.92 2.27
CA PRO A 26 -5.44 3.27 3.48
C PRO A 26 -6.93 3.51 3.20
N ARG A 27 -7.81 3.28 4.20
CA ARG A 27 -9.27 3.48 4.04
C ARG A 27 -9.60 4.94 3.71
N GLU A 28 -8.81 5.84 4.28
CA GLU A 28 -8.83 7.29 4.09
C GLU A 28 -8.68 7.70 2.62
N ALA A 29 -8.09 6.83 1.78
CA ALA A 29 -7.97 7.06 0.34
C ALA A 29 -9.31 7.21 -0.39
N PHE A 30 -10.32 6.47 0.08
CA PHE A 30 -11.66 6.41 -0.48
C PHE A 30 -12.72 6.97 0.47
N ALA A 31 -12.30 7.55 1.60
CA ALA A 31 -13.21 8.13 2.58
C ALA A 31 -13.89 9.40 2.04
N SER A 32 -15.08 9.71 2.57
CA SER A 32 -15.81 10.91 2.21
C SER A 32 -15.05 12.19 2.63
N PRO A 33 -15.31 13.34 1.99
CA PRO A 33 -14.83 14.64 2.47
C PRO A 33 -15.25 15.01 3.89
N ILE A 34 -16.28 14.38 4.44
CA ILE A 34 -16.74 14.59 5.82
C ILE A 34 -15.75 13.96 6.80
N ASP A 35 -15.29 12.75 6.48
CA ASP A 35 -14.33 12.01 7.31
C ASP A 35 -12.90 12.52 7.08
N VAL A 36 -12.56 12.78 5.82
CA VAL A 36 -11.23 13.23 5.38
C VAL A 36 -11.38 14.47 4.51
N GLY A 37 -11.26 15.64 5.13
CA GLY A 37 -11.44 16.94 4.47
C GLY A 37 -10.61 17.11 3.19
N ASP A 38 -9.40 16.55 3.13
CA ASP A 38 -8.52 16.59 1.96
C ASP A 38 -9.13 15.94 0.70
N ASN A 39 -10.14 15.07 0.85
CA ASN A 39 -10.80 14.42 -0.28
C ASN A 39 -11.86 15.29 -0.97
N TYR A 40 -12.13 16.52 -0.48
CA TYR A 40 -13.15 17.42 -1.05
C TYR A 40 -13.02 17.60 -2.58
N CYS A 41 -11.79 17.67 -3.08
CA CYS A 41 -11.52 17.87 -4.51
C CYS A 41 -11.84 16.66 -5.40
N PHE A 42 -12.14 15.49 -4.81
CA PHE A 42 -12.57 14.30 -5.52
C PHE A 42 -14.09 14.11 -5.51
N CYS A 43 -14.83 14.97 -4.80
CA CYS A 43 -16.27 15.05 -4.94
C CYS A 43 -16.63 15.91 -6.16
N THR A 44 -17.01 15.26 -7.26
CA THR A 44 -17.28 15.91 -8.55
C THR A 44 -18.77 16.15 -8.78
N ASP A 45 -19.65 15.36 -8.17
CA ASP A 45 -21.09 15.40 -8.35
C ASP A 45 -21.81 15.22 -7.00
N GLU A 46 -22.41 16.30 -6.50
CA GLU A 46 -23.13 16.32 -5.22
C GLU A 46 -24.45 15.54 -5.25
N VAL A 47 -25.06 15.33 -6.42
CA VAL A 47 -26.31 14.57 -6.52
C VAL A 47 -26.01 13.08 -6.32
N ILE A 48 -24.99 12.58 -7.03
CA ILE A 48 -24.60 11.17 -6.99
C ILE A 48 -23.91 10.84 -5.66
N SER A 49 -23.04 11.73 -5.17
CA SER A 49 -22.29 11.52 -3.92
C SER A 49 -23.10 11.82 -2.64
N GLN A 50 -24.40 12.10 -2.76
CA GLN A 50 -25.28 12.51 -1.66
C GLN A 50 -24.68 13.67 -0.85
N ASN A 51 -24.41 14.79 -1.53
CA ASN A 51 -23.74 15.96 -0.99
C ASN A 51 -22.35 15.63 -0.41
N CYS A 52 -21.56 14.85 -1.15
CA CYS A 52 -20.22 14.41 -0.77
C CYS A 52 -20.16 13.62 0.56
N THR A 53 -21.21 12.87 0.89
CA THR A 53 -21.26 12.04 2.11
C THR A 53 -20.87 10.59 1.84
N LEU A 54 -20.95 10.13 0.59
CA LEU A 54 -20.62 8.75 0.23
C LEU A 54 -19.10 8.49 0.26
N ALA A 55 -18.74 7.32 0.80
CA ALA A 55 -17.38 6.79 0.89
C ALA A 55 -17.24 5.46 0.12
N GLY A 56 -16.01 5.06 -0.18
CA GLY A 56 -15.63 3.80 -0.83
C GLY A 56 -15.69 3.80 -2.36
N VAL A 57 -16.09 4.92 -2.97
CA VAL A 57 -16.22 5.07 -4.42
C VAL A 57 -15.56 6.38 -4.86
N LEU A 58 -14.79 6.31 -5.94
CA LEU A 58 -14.09 7.46 -6.52
C LEU A 58 -14.55 7.69 -7.96
N ASP A 59 -15.02 8.90 -8.28
CA ASP A 59 -15.29 9.30 -9.65
C ASP A 59 -13.98 9.54 -10.42
N ILE A 60 -13.84 8.88 -11.57
CA ILE A 60 -12.72 9.06 -12.48
C ILE A 60 -13.17 9.56 -13.87
N SER A 61 -14.36 10.16 -13.96
CA SER A 61 -14.92 10.72 -15.18
C SER A 61 -13.96 11.69 -15.89
N SER A 62 -13.26 12.52 -15.11
CA SER A 62 -12.27 13.50 -15.58
C SER A 62 -11.15 12.87 -16.43
N CYS A 63 -10.68 11.67 -16.09
CA CYS A 63 -9.66 10.95 -16.86
C CYS A 63 -10.23 9.96 -17.89
N LYS A 64 -11.56 9.83 -17.96
CA LYS A 64 -12.29 8.94 -18.88
C LYS A 64 -13.06 9.71 -19.96
N ALA A 65 -12.61 10.93 -20.26
CA ALA A 65 -13.21 11.83 -21.25
C ALA A 65 -14.67 12.17 -20.92
N GLY A 66 -14.95 12.47 -19.65
CA GLY A 66 -16.28 12.85 -19.16
C GLY A 66 -17.27 11.70 -19.04
N ARG A 67 -16.86 10.45 -19.32
CA ARG A 67 -17.73 9.29 -19.12
C ARG A 67 -17.91 9.00 -17.62
N PRO A 68 -19.13 8.78 -17.12
CA PRO A 68 -19.40 8.51 -15.71
C PRO A 68 -18.87 7.12 -15.33
N VAL A 69 -17.61 7.09 -14.91
CA VAL A 69 -16.90 5.87 -14.51
C VAL A 69 -16.43 6.07 -13.09
N TYR A 70 -16.86 5.18 -12.21
CA TYR A 70 -16.46 5.16 -10.81
C TYR A 70 -15.62 3.93 -10.52
N ILE A 71 -14.77 4.02 -9.52
CA ILE A 71 -13.94 2.92 -9.07
C ILE A 71 -14.07 2.71 -7.56
N SER A 72 -14.14 1.45 -7.15
CA SER A 72 -14.16 1.02 -5.76
C SER A 72 -13.15 -0.10 -5.53
N LEU A 73 -12.93 -0.41 -4.26
CA LEU A 73 -12.30 -1.68 -3.87
C LEU A 73 -13.31 -2.83 -4.08
N PRO A 74 -12.85 -4.08 -4.29
CA PRO A 74 -13.73 -5.20 -4.58
C PRO A 74 -14.78 -5.42 -3.51
N HIS A 75 -15.98 -5.79 -3.94
CA HIS A 75 -17.15 -5.94 -3.06
C HIS A 75 -17.42 -4.68 -2.22
N PHE A 76 -17.06 -3.51 -2.77
CA PHE A 76 -17.19 -2.23 -2.09
C PHE A 76 -16.55 -2.18 -0.71
N LEU A 77 -15.37 -2.78 -0.56
CA LEU A 77 -14.62 -2.75 0.68
C LEU A 77 -14.42 -1.29 1.14
N HIS A 78 -14.84 -0.98 2.37
CA HIS A 78 -14.85 0.36 2.99
C HIS A 78 -15.82 1.39 2.40
N ALA A 79 -16.85 0.95 1.66
CA ALA A 79 -17.91 1.84 1.21
C ALA A 79 -18.98 2.11 2.26
N SER A 80 -19.74 3.20 2.04
CA SER A 80 -20.90 3.55 2.85
C SER A 80 -21.96 2.44 2.83
N GLU A 81 -22.67 2.26 3.94
CA GLU A 81 -23.70 1.21 4.09
C GLU A 81 -24.80 1.30 3.02
N SER A 82 -25.17 2.51 2.58
CA SER A 82 -26.14 2.69 1.49
C SER A 82 -25.74 1.94 0.22
N ILE A 83 -24.45 1.96 -0.14
CA ILE A 83 -23.94 1.24 -1.32
C ILE A 83 -23.95 -0.27 -1.10
N LEU A 84 -23.65 -0.72 0.12
CA LEU A 84 -23.64 -2.15 0.48
C LEU A 84 -25.05 -2.74 0.50
N HIS A 85 -26.07 -1.95 0.85
CA HIS A 85 -27.46 -2.38 0.88
C HIS A 85 -28.12 -2.42 -0.50
N ASP A 86 -27.66 -1.59 -1.44
CA ASP A 86 -28.25 -1.48 -2.77
C ASP A 86 -27.78 -2.60 -3.73
N VAL A 87 -26.75 -3.37 -3.36
CA VAL A 87 -26.17 -4.44 -4.21
C VAL A 87 -26.23 -5.78 -3.48
N GLU A 88 -26.96 -6.75 -4.04
CA GLU A 88 -27.03 -8.10 -3.52
C GLU A 88 -25.77 -8.93 -3.84
N GLY A 89 -25.37 -9.83 -2.93
CA GLY A 89 -24.25 -10.76 -3.15
C GLY A 89 -22.86 -10.19 -2.81
N LEU A 90 -22.78 -9.03 -2.17
CA LEU A 90 -21.52 -8.48 -1.67
C LEU A 90 -21.00 -9.25 -0.44
N SER A 91 -19.68 -9.44 -0.37
CA SER A 91 -18.99 -10.06 0.76
C SER A 91 -17.64 -9.37 1.00
N PRO A 92 -17.62 -8.09 1.45
CA PRO A 92 -16.38 -7.37 1.69
C PRO A 92 -15.52 -8.07 2.75
N ASN A 93 -14.26 -8.34 2.40
CA ASN A 93 -13.28 -8.99 3.27
C ASN A 93 -11.92 -8.30 3.09
N GLU A 94 -11.30 -7.83 4.17
CA GLU A 94 -10.03 -7.11 4.10
C GLU A 94 -8.88 -7.99 3.61
N GLU A 95 -8.79 -9.25 4.03
CA GLU A 95 -7.70 -10.13 3.60
C GLU A 95 -7.77 -10.50 2.11
N GLU A 96 -8.98 -10.58 1.56
CA GLU A 96 -9.21 -10.96 0.17
C GLU A 96 -9.22 -9.76 -0.78
N HIS A 97 -9.82 -8.65 -0.35
CA HIS A 97 -10.15 -7.49 -1.18
C HIS A 97 -9.21 -6.29 -1.00
N GLU A 98 -8.23 -6.37 -0.10
CA GLU A 98 -7.23 -5.32 0.05
C GLU A 98 -6.23 -5.30 -1.12
N THR A 99 -5.94 -4.10 -1.61
CA THR A 99 -4.86 -3.83 -2.55
C THR A 99 -3.55 -3.61 -1.78
N PHE A 100 -2.54 -4.42 -2.08
CA PHE A 100 -1.24 -4.36 -1.39
C PHE A 100 -0.04 -4.39 -2.35
N LEU A 101 1.08 -3.90 -1.86
CA LEU A 101 2.38 -3.88 -2.49
C LEU A 101 3.44 -4.32 -1.47
N ASP A 102 4.05 -5.48 -1.69
CA ASP A 102 5.13 -5.98 -0.85
C ASP A 102 6.48 -5.60 -1.49
N VAL A 103 7.24 -4.77 -0.78
CA VAL A 103 8.51 -4.20 -1.24
C VAL A 103 9.64 -4.66 -0.34
N GLU A 104 10.78 -5.00 -0.94
CA GLU A 104 11.99 -5.32 -0.19
C GLU A 104 12.65 -4.03 0.34
N PRO A 105 12.95 -3.94 1.65
CA PRO A 105 13.37 -2.68 2.28
C PRO A 105 14.76 -2.18 1.89
N CYS A 106 15.70 -3.07 1.55
CA CYS A 106 17.08 -2.69 1.27
C CYS A 106 17.24 -2.03 -0.10
N LEU A 107 16.55 -2.53 -1.12
CA LEU A 107 16.62 -2.02 -2.49
C LEU A 107 15.47 -1.09 -2.84
N ALA A 108 14.33 -1.17 -2.13
CA ALA A 108 13.13 -0.33 -2.25
C ALA A 108 12.56 -0.12 -3.67
N THR A 109 13.08 -0.82 -4.68
CA THR A 109 12.87 -0.52 -6.10
C THR A 109 12.12 -1.63 -6.85
N LEU A 110 12.06 -2.84 -6.27
CA LEU A 110 11.42 -3.98 -6.91
C LEU A 110 10.26 -4.51 -6.05
N PRO A 111 9.01 -4.43 -6.54
CA PRO A 111 7.90 -5.15 -5.93
C PRO A 111 8.17 -6.66 -6.00
N VAL A 112 8.07 -7.33 -4.86
CA VAL A 112 8.25 -8.79 -4.79
C VAL A 112 6.89 -9.50 -4.90
N ALA A 113 5.85 -8.88 -4.34
CA ALA A 113 4.47 -9.26 -4.57
C ALA A 113 3.59 -8.01 -4.68
N ARG A 114 2.56 -8.07 -5.51
CA ARG A 114 1.56 -7.01 -5.63
C ARG A 114 0.21 -7.62 -5.95
N ARG A 115 -0.85 -7.07 -5.34
CA ARG A 115 -2.23 -7.36 -5.67
C ARG A 115 -2.93 -6.01 -5.87
N LEU A 116 -3.40 -5.76 -7.08
CA LEU A 116 -4.25 -4.62 -7.42
C LEU A 116 -5.61 -5.16 -7.77
N GLN A 117 -6.63 -4.71 -7.04
CA GLN A 117 -8.00 -5.07 -7.30
C GLN A 117 -8.84 -3.80 -7.32
N LEU A 118 -9.54 -3.57 -8.42
CA LEU A 118 -10.41 -2.43 -8.61
C LEU A 118 -11.68 -2.89 -9.31
N GLU A 119 -12.81 -2.42 -8.82
CA GLU A 119 -14.11 -2.65 -9.42
C GLU A 119 -14.53 -1.36 -10.13
N ASN A 120 -14.82 -1.45 -11.44
CA ASN A 120 -15.27 -0.30 -12.21
C ASN A 120 -16.79 -0.33 -12.33
N LEU A 121 -17.40 0.83 -12.10
CA LEU A 121 -18.83 1.07 -12.19
C LEU A 121 -19.06 2.04 -13.33
N ARG A 122 -20.04 1.76 -14.18
CA ARG A 122 -20.41 2.66 -15.27
C ARG A 122 -21.84 3.13 -15.08
N GLY A 123 -22.02 4.43 -14.83
CA GLY A 123 -23.33 5.05 -14.83
C GLY A 123 -23.87 5.21 -16.26
N SER A 124 -25.18 5.08 -16.45
CA SER A 124 -25.87 5.52 -17.66
C SER A 124 -26.98 6.47 -17.25
N PHE A 125 -26.85 7.75 -17.56
CA PHE A 125 -27.85 8.78 -17.24
C PHE A 125 -28.56 9.23 -18.53
N PRO A 126 -29.88 9.03 -18.68
CA PRO A 126 -30.62 9.63 -19.78
C PRO A 126 -30.75 11.15 -19.58
N PRO A 127 -30.68 11.98 -20.64
CA PRO A 127 -30.48 13.42 -20.48
C PRO A 127 -31.66 14.20 -19.88
N ASN A 128 -32.91 13.69 -19.94
CA ASN A 128 -34.09 14.57 -19.84
C ASN A 128 -35.32 13.98 -19.10
N GLU A 129 -35.18 13.05 -18.14
CA GLU A 129 -36.35 12.64 -17.33
C GLU A 129 -36.05 12.64 -15.83
N VAL A 130 -36.91 13.35 -15.08
CA VAL A 130 -36.94 13.54 -13.62
C VAL A 130 -37.30 12.25 -12.86
N PHE A 131 -37.21 11.10 -13.51
CA PHE A 131 -37.22 9.79 -12.88
C PHE A 131 -36.08 8.96 -13.46
N ALA A 132 -34.93 8.98 -12.79
CA ALA A 132 -33.92 7.95 -12.97
C ALA A 132 -33.40 7.50 -11.60
N TYR A 133 -34.32 7.03 -10.76
CA TYR A 133 -34.05 5.83 -9.96
C TYR A 133 -33.84 4.66 -10.93
N LEU A 134 -32.78 4.72 -11.73
CA LEU A 134 -32.31 3.58 -12.48
C LEU A 134 -31.04 3.17 -11.75
N PRO A 135 -31.06 2.02 -11.04
CA PRO A 135 -29.85 1.50 -10.42
C PRO A 135 -28.80 1.43 -11.53
N PHE A 136 -27.56 1.75 -11.18
CA PHE A 136 -26.39 1.54 -12.02
C PHE A 136 -26.65 0.35 -12.95
N THR A 137 -26.76 0.59 -14.26
CA THR A 137 -27.04 -0.52 -15.21
C THR A 137 -25.70 -1.22 -15.38
N ASP A 138 -25.55 -2.21 -14.51
CA ASP A 138 -24.32 -2.64 -13.89
C ASP A 138 -23.44 -3.47 -14.82
N VAL A 139 -22.37 -2.85 -15.30
CA VAL A 139 -21.22 -3.59 -15.80
C VAL A 139 -20.08 -3.37 -14.81
N PHE A 140 -20.11 -4.16 -13.74
CA PHE A 140 -19.00 -4.31 -12.80
C PHE A 140 -17.87 -5.07 -13.50
N ILE A 141 -16.87 -4.35 -14.01
CA ILE A 141 -15.64 -4.99 -14.47
C ILE A 141 -14.65 -4.96 -13.32
N ALA A 142 -14.61 -6.06 -12.58
CA ALA A 142 -13.59 -6.29 -11.59
C ALA A 142 -12.26 -6.64 -12.27
N LEU A 143 -11.27 -5.78 -12.09
CA LEU A 143 -9.91 -5.96 -12.58
C LEU A 143 -9.05 -6.53 -11.46
N PHE A 144 -8.65 -7.79 -11.61
CA PHE A 144 -7.77 -8.47 -10.69
C PHE A 144 -6.39 -8.65 -11.32
N GLN A 145 -5.39 -7.96 -10.77
CA GLN A 145 -3.99 -8.15 -11.14
C GLN A 145 -3.20 -8.59 -9.92
N SER A 146 -2.64 -9.79 -9.98
CA SER A 146 -1.67 -10.26 -8.99
C SER A 146 -0.34 -10.59 -9.67
N ALA A 147 0.76 -10.24 -9.04
CA ALA A 147 2.09 -10.57 -9.48
C ALA A 147 2.92 -10.96 -8.26
N VAL A 148 3.56 -12.12 -8.34
CA VAL A 148 4.47 -12.62 -7.30
C VAL A 148 5.76 -13.07 -8.00
N ILE A 149 6.91 -12.81 -7.38
CA ILE A 149 8.19 -13.25 -7.91
C ILE A 149 8.24 -14.78 -8.08
N GLY A 150 8.80 -15.26 -9.19
CA GLY A 150 9.04 -16.69 -9.41
C GLY A 150 10.13 -17.25 -8.48
N ASP A 151 10.11 -18.56 -8.22
CA ASP A 151 11.03 -19.18 -7.25
C ASP A 151 12.51 -19.05 -7.65
N GLU A 152 12.82 -19.24 -8.92
CA GLU A 152 14.18 -19.05 -9.47
C GLU A 152 14.69 -17.62 -9.27
N LYS A 153 13.83 -16.62 -9.55
CA LYS A 153 14.17 -15.21 -9.35
C LYS A 153 14.31 -14.86 -7.87
N ALA A 154 13.46 -15.44 -7.00
CA ALA A 154 13.55 -15.26 -5.56
C ALA A 154 14.86 -15.85 -5.00
N GLU A 155 15.28 -17.02 -5.49
CA GLU A 155 16.55 -17.62 -5.12
C GLU A 155 17.74 -16.79 -5.58
N MET A 156 17.72 -16.35 -6.85
CA MET A 156 18.74 -15.45 -7.38
C MET A 156 18.83 -14.16 -6.55
N PHE A 157 17.68 -13.61 -6.12
CA PHE A 157 17.62 -12.43 -5.26
C PHE A 157 18.27 -12.69 -3.90
N ARG A 158 17.91 -13.77 -3.20
CA ARG A 158 18.48 -14.11 -1.89
C ARG A 158 20.00 -14.30 -1.98
N ASN A 159 20.47 -15.01 -3.00
CA ASN A 159 21.90 -15.32 -3.17
C ASN A 159 22.73 -14.09 -3.56
N LYS A 160 22.20 -13.20 -4.41
CA LYS A 160 22.96 -12.04 -4.91
C LYS A 160 22.81 -10.79 -4.06
N VAL A 161 21.66 -10.60 -3.40
CA VAL A 161 21.37 -9.39 -2.62
C VAL A 161 21.47 -9.69 -1.14
N THR A 162 20.52 -10.45 -0.60
CA THR A 162 20.39 -10.66 0.85
C THR A 162 21.66 -11.24 1.46
N GLY A 163 22.24 -12.27 0.82
CA GLY A 163 23.47 -12.90 1.29
C GLY A 163 24.67 -11.94 1.31
N ARG A 164 24.80 -11.04 0.32
CA ARG A 164 25.90 -10.07 0.27
C ARG A 164 25.74 -8.98 1.33
N VAL A 165 24.52 -8.48 1.51
CA VAL A 165 24.22 -7.46 2.53
C VAL A 165 24.47 -8.02 3.93
N GLN A 166 24.03 -9.26 4.20
CA GLN A 166 24.30 -9.93 5.47
C GLN A 166 25.80 -10.14 5.70
N LEU A 167 26.54 -10.60 4.69
CA LEU A 167 28.00 -10.77 4.79
C LEU A 167 28.71 -9.45 5.12
N LEU A 168 28.36 -8.36 4.43
CA LEU A 168 28.92 -7.04 4.70
C LEU A 168 28.59 -6.57 6.13
N GLY A 169 27.37 -6.81 6.60
CA GLY A 169 26.96 -6.51 7.98
C GLY A 169 27.79 -7.27 9.01
N VAL A 170 28.03 -8.58 8.80
CA VAL A 170 28.86 -9.39 9.70
C VAL A 170 30.31 -8.88 9.73
N VAL A 171 30.88 -8.57 8.56
CA VAL A 171 32.25 -8.03 8.47
C VAL A 171 32.34 -6.67 9.17
N GLN A 172 31.37 -5.78 8.96
CA GLN A 172 31.33 -4.48 9.63
C GLN A 172 31.26 -4.64 11.16
N MET A 173 30.38 -5.51 11.65
CA MET A 173 30.26 -5.77 13.09
C MET A 173 31.55 -6.35 13.68
N ALA A 174 32.21 -7.27 12.96
CA ALA A 174 33.49 -7.83 13.38
C ALA A 174 34.58 -6.74 13.50
N LEU A 175 34.65 -5.81 12.53
CA LEU A 175 35.61 -4.70 12.57
C LEU A 175 35.32 -3.72 13.71
N ILE A 176 34.05 -3.42 14.00
CA ILE A 176 33.66 -2.56 15.13
C ILE A 176 34.04 -3.22 16.47
N ILE A 177 33.80 -4.52 16.62
CA ILE A 177 34.17 -5.28 17.83
C ILE A 177 35.70 -5.31 17.98
N ALA A 178 36.44 -5.61 16.91
CA ALA A 178 37.90 -5.63 16.95
C ALA A 178 38.48 -4.25 17.30
N GLY A 179 37.96 -3.19 16.69
CA GLY A 179 38.39 -1.81 16.95
C GLY A 179 38.08 -1.35 18.38
N SER A 180 36.90 -1.68 18.90
CA SER A 180 36.53 -1.33 20.28
C SER A 180 37.37 -2.07 21.32
N VAL A 181 37.68 -3.35 21.10
CA VAL A 181 38.59 -4.12 21.98
C VAL A 181 39.99 -3.50 22.01
N LEU A 182 40.55 -3.16 20.84
CA LEU A 182 41.86 -2.52 20.75
C LEU A 182 41.85 -1.15 21.46
N PHE A 183 40.81 -0.33 21.25
CA PHE A 183 40.69 0.98 21.89
C PHE A 183 40.65 0.87 23.42
N LEU A 184 39.86 -0.07 23.97
CA LEU A 184 39.79 -0.30 25.41
C LEU A 184 41.13 -0.79 25.98
N ALA A 185 41.85 -1.65 25.26
CA ALA A 185 43.18 -2.10 25.66
C ALA A 185 44.20 -0.93 25.69
N PHE A 186 44.19 -0.06 24.67
CA PHE A 186 45.03 1.14 24.64
C PHE A 186 44.68 2.11 25.77
N MET A 187 43.39 2.37 26.01
CA MET A 187 42.97 3.23 27.12
C MET A 187 43.36 2.64 28.48
N GLY A 188 43.16 1.34 28.70
CA GLY A 188 43.58 0.65 29.92
C GLY A 188 45.09 0.76 30.17
N SER A 189 45.91 0.49 29.15
CA SER A 189 47.36 0.63 29.25
C SER A 189 47.81 2.08 29.50
N TYR A 190 47.16 3.06 28.87
CA TYR A 190 47.41 4.49 29.11
C TYR A 190 47.16 4.90 30.56
N PHE A 191 46.02 4.50 31.15
CA PHE A 191 45.69 4.81 32.54
C PHE A 191 46.64 4.13 33.54
N ILE A 192 47.04 2.89 33.28
CA ILE A 192 48.04 2.17 34.09
C ILE A 192 49.40 2.89 34.03
N CYS A 193 49.83 3.32 32.85
CA CYS A 193 51.08 4.09 32.71
C CYS A 193 51.01 5.44 33.42
N ARG A 194 49.87 6.15 33.33
CA ARG A 194 49.71 7.47 33.97
C ARG A 194 49.72 7.36 35.49
N THR A 195 49.02 6.38 36.08
CA THR A 195 49.00 6.15 37.54
C THR A 195 50.37 5.79 38.09
N LYS A 196 51.19 5.01 37.36
CA LYS A 196 52.58 4.71 37.75
C LYS A 196 53.48 5.95 37.76
N LYS A 197 53.20 6.97 36.94
CA LYS A 197 53.99 8.22 36.86
C LYS A 197 53.62 9.25 37.94
N LEU A 198 52.49 9.06 38.63
CA LEU A 198 51.96 9.94 39.68
C LEU A 198 52.31 9.46 41.11
N LYS A 199 52.86 8.24 41.26
CA LYS A 199 53.49 7.73 42.48
C LYS A 199 55.00 7.93 42.39
#